data_AF-A0A382C3Y9-F1
#
_entry.id   AF-A0A382C3Y9-F1
#
_cell.length_a   1.000
_cell.length_b   1.000
_cell.length_c   1.000
_cell.angle_alpha   90.00
_cell.angle_beta   90.00
_cell.angle_gamma   90.00
#
_symmetry.space_group_name_H-M   'P 1'
#
loop_
_entity.id
_entity.type
_entity.pdbx_description
1 polymer ?
#
loop_
_entity_poly.entity_id
_entity_poly.type
_entity_poly.pdbx_seq_one_letter_code
_entity_poly.pdbx_strand_id
1 'polypeptide(L)'
;MEKWSSTELESTYVYGIRVYGEDAILEEHRDRETTHIVSAIINVDQNVDVDWPLVIEDHHYRKHRINLSPGEVIFYEGARLQHGRPKPLQGKEYANIFCHFKISGA
;
A
#
# COMPACT_ATOMS: atom_id res chain seq x y z
N MET A 1 -11.27 -0.73 -9.31
CA MET A 1 -10.01 -1.49 -9.48
C MET A 1 -10.02 -2.34 -10.72
N GLU A 2 -11.05 -3.14 -11.00
CA GLU A 2 -11.13 -3.94 -12.25
C GLU A 2 -10.94 -3.13 -13.54
N LYS A 3 -11.53 -1.93 -13.62
CA LYS A 3 -11.30 -1.00 -14.74
C LYS A 3 -9.83 -0.58 -14.88
N TRP A 4 -9.11 -0.46 -13.76
CA TRP A 4 -7.69 -0.08 -13.75
C TRP A 4 -6.79 -1.28 -14.07
N SER A 5 -7.08 -2.45 -13.49
CA SER A 5 -6.32 -3.69 -13.72
C SER A 5 -6.68 -4.40 -15.02
N SER A 6 -7.74 -3.97 -15.71
CA SER A 6 -8.29 -4.62 -16.92
C SER A 6 -8.55 -6.13 -16.74
N THR A 7 -8.88 -6.55 -15.53
CA THR A 7 -9.07 -7.95 -15.12
C THR A 7 -10.18 -8.02 -14.07
N GLU A 8 -10.97 -9.09 -14.09
CA GLU A 8 -12.01 -9.36 -13.08
C GLU A 8 -11.37 -9.76 -11.74
N LEU A 9 -11.88 -9.21 -10.64
CA LEU A 9 -11.28 -9.34 -9.32
C LEU A 9 -12.27 -9.85 -8.27
N GLU A 10 -11.82 -10.76 -7.42
CA GLU A 10 -12.54 -11.17 -6.22
C GLU A 10 -11.97 -10.41 -5.02
N SER A 11 -12.85 -9.75 -4.26
CA SER A 11 -12.45 -9.09 -3.00
C SER A 11 -12.03 -10.13 -1.97
N THR A 12 -10.88 -9.93 -1.32
CA THR A 12 -10.39 -10.89 -0.32
C THR A 12 -10.38 -10.27 1.07
N TYR A 13 -9.69 -9.15 1.24
CA TYR A 13 -9.54 -8.49 2.53
C TYR A 13 -9.65 -6.98 2.40
N VAL A 14 -10.31 -6.39 3.39
CA VAL A 14 -10.18 -4.97 3.70
C VAL A 14 -9.68 -4.88 5.13
N TYR A 15 -8.44 -4.46 5.29
CA TYR A 15 -7.97 -4.03 6.60
C TYR A 15 -8.45 -2.59 6.79
N GLY A 16 -9.30 -2.39 7.81
CA GLY A 16 -9.78 -1.06 8.19
C GLY A 16 -8.64 -0.12 8.58
N ILE A 17 -8.97 1.02 9.19
CA ILE A 17 -7.96 2.04 9.50
C ILE A 17 -6.87 1.45 10.40
N ARG A 18 -5.65 1.39 9.85
CA ARG A 18 -4.44 1.08 10.58
C ARG A 18 -3.67 2.37 10.78
N VAL A 19 -3.43 2.70 12.04
CA VAL A 19 -2.66 3.87 12.45
C VAL A 19 -1.23 3.44 12.78
N TYR A 20 -0.26 4.06 12.14
CA TYR A 20 1.16 3.95 12.46
C TYR A 20 1.53 5.16 13.32
N GLY A 21 2.15 4.92 14.47
CA GLY A 21 2.63 5.98 15.36
C GLY A 21 4.06 6.42 15.07
N GLU A 22 4.60 7.30 15.92
CA GLU A 22 6.00 7.71 15.94
C GLU A 22 6.95 6.50 15.87
N ASP A 23 8.05 6.65 15.12
CA ASP A 23 9.08 5.63 14.88
C ASP A 23 8.60 4.34 14.21
N ALA A 24 7.34 4.26 13.79
CA ALA A 24 6.85 3.09 13.08
C ALA A 24 7.66 2.85 11.80
N ILE A 25 7.93 1.58 11.52
CA ILE A 25 8.55 1.12 10.28
C ILE A 25 7.63 0.07 9.67
N LEU A 26 7.41 0.19 8.36
CA LEU A 26 6.80 -0.87 7.58
C LEU A 26 7.90 -1.52 6.75
N GLU A 27 8.36 -2.69 7.19
CA GLU A 27 9.39 -3.44 6.47
C GLU A 27 8.96 -3.72 5.03
N GLU A 28 9.94 -3.71 4.11
CA GLU A 28 9.68 -3.98 2.71
C GLU A 28 9.29 -5.45 2.50
N HIS A 29 8.12 -5.69 1.92
CA HIS A 29 7.57 -7.02 1.69
C HIS A 29 6.83 -7.10 0.35
N ARG A 30 6.44 -8.32 0.00
CA ARG A 30 5.42 -8.57 -1.02
C ARG A 30 4.20 -9.15 -0.32
N ASP A 31 3.02 -8.82 -0.80
CA ASP A 31 1.80 -9.36 -0.23
C ASP A 31 1.62 -10.85 -0.60
N ARG A 32 0.62 -11.50 0.01
CA ARG A 32 0.31 -12.92 -0.20
C ARG A 32 -0.24 -13.15 -1.61
N GLU A 33 0.47 -13.95 -2.41
CA GLU A 33 0.10 -14.28 -3.80
C GLU A 33 -1.32 -14.83 -3.96
N THR A 34 -1.82 -15.60 -2.98
CA THR A 34 -3.15 -16.23 -3.08
C THR A 34 -4.32 -15.28 -2.88
N THR A 35 -4.08 -14.10 -2.29
CA THR A 35 -5.17 -13.24 -1.80
C THR A 35 -4.97 -11.75 -2.08
N HIS A 36 -3.75 -11.28 -2.34
CA HIS A 36 -3.40 -9.85 -2.40
C HIS A 36 -2.65 -9.54 -3.72
N ILE A 37 -3.13 -10.07 -4.83
CA ILE A 37 -2.52 -9.86 -6.15
C ILE A 37 -2.63 -8.39 -6.56
N VAL A 38 -3.83 -7.81 -6.41
CA VAL A 38 -4.10 -6.39 -6.66
C VAL A 38 -4.45 -5.73 -5.33
N SER A 39 -3.78 -4.63 -5.02
CA SER A 39 -3.89 -3.93 -3.75
C SER A 39 -4.16 -2.44 -3.95
N ALA A 40 -4.85 -1.85 -2.98
CA ALA A 40 -5.01 -0.40 -2.86
C ALA A 40 -4.64 0.06 -1.45
N ILE A 41 -3.93 1.18 -1.36
CA ILE A 41 -3.76 1.93 -0.11
C ILE A 41 -4.51 3.24 -0.25
N ILE A 42 -5.34 3.55 0.74
CA ILE A 42 -6.03 4.83 0.86
C ILE A 42 -5.45 5.53 2.08
N ASN A 43 -4.84 6.70 1.87
CA ASN A 43 -4.46 7.53 3.01
C ASN A 43 -5.71 8.22 3.56
N VAL A 44 -5.99 7.98 4.83
CA VAL A 44 -7.19 8.50 5.49
C VAL A 44 -6.89 9.82 6.19
N ASP A 45 -5.79 9.85 6.93
CA ASP A 45 -5.30 11.02 7.63
C ASP A 45 -3.80 10.86 7.93
N GLN A 46 -3.13 11.97 8.22
CA GLN A 46 -1.73 11.95 8.65
C GLN A 46 -1.35 13.23 9.42
N ASN A 47 -0.49 13.06 10.42
CA ASN A 47 0.16 14.14 11.15
C ASN A 47 1.65 13.84 11.22
N VAL A 48 2.36 14.24 10.17
CA VAL A 48 3.79 13.98 9.99
C VAL A 48 4.57 15.29 9.94
N ASP A 49 5.76 15.29 10.54
CA ASP A 49 6.69 16.43 10.44
C ASP A 49 7.49 16.39 9.13
N VAL A 50 7.71 15.18 8.61
CA VAL A 50 8.40 14.89 7.35
C VAL A 50 7.59 13.85 6.57
N ASP A 51 7.51 14.03 5.25
CA ASP A 51 6.87 13.05 4.38
C ASP A 51 7.33 11.62 4.67
N TRP A 52 6.36 10.73 4.84
CA TRP A 52 6.59 9.31 4.97
C TRP A 52 6.15 8.66 3.65
N PRO A 53 7.04 8.40 2.68
CA PRO A 53 6.67 7.81 1.39
C PRO A 53 6.46 6.30 1.47
N LEU A 54 5.56 5.78 0.64
CA LEU A 54 5.63 4.38 0.22
C LEU A 54 6.85 4.21 -0.69
N VAL A 55 7.77 3.34 -0.31
CA VAL A 55 8.85 2.86 -1.18
C VAL A 55 8.34 1.62 -1.89
N ILE A 56 8.35 1.62 -3.22
CA ILE A 56 7.86 0.50 -4.05
C ILE A 56 8.76 0.27 -5.26
N GLU A 57 9.01 -0.99 -5.59
CA GLU A 57 9.72 -1.37 -6.80
C GLU A 57 8.80 -1.35 -8.04
N ASP A 58 9.39 -1.13 -9.21
CA ASP A 58 8.75 -1.47 -10.49
C ASP A 58 9.21 -2.85 -11.02
N HIS A 59 8.70 -3.26 -12.18
CA HIS A 59 9.08 -4.53 -12.80
C HIS A 59 10.57 -4.65 -13.19
N HIS A 60 11.31 -3.54 -13.19
CA HIS A 60 12.75 -3.49 -13.45
C HIS A 60 13.56 -3.36 -12.14
N TYR A 61 12.95 -3.59 -10.98
CA TYR A 61 13.58 -3.51 -9.65
C TYR A 61 14.09 -2.11 -9.29
N ARG A 62 13.58 -1.06 -9.95
CA ARG A 62 13.90 0.32 -9.59
C ARG A 62 12.97 0.77 -8.48
N LYS A 63 13.52 1.39 -7.44
CA LYS A 63 12.75 1.91 -6.31
C LYS A 63 12.19 3.30 -6.60
N HIS A 64 10.91 3.46 -6.33
CA HIS A 64 10.16 4.71 -6.39
C HIS A 64 9.72 5.11 -4.99
N ARG A 65 9.59 6.42 -4.74
CA ARG A 65 9.08 6.98 -3.48
C ARG A 65 7.82 7.75 -3.78
N ILE A 66 6.70 7.29 -3.25
CA ILE A 66 5.38 7.88 -3.50
C ILE A 66 4.84 8.45 -2.20
N ASN A 67 4.66 9.76 -2.16
CA ASN A 67 3.93 10.43 -1.08
C ASN A 67 2.43 10.33 -1.35
N LEU A 68 1.65 10.20 -0.29
CA LEU A 68 0.18 10.27 -0.33
C LEU A 68 -0.27 11.32 0.69
N SER A 69 -1.28 12.09 0.30
CA SER A 69 -2.05 13.02 1.12
C SER A 69 -3.39 12.40 1.53
N PRO A 70 -4.04 12.90 2.59
CA PRO A 70 -5.36 12.42 2.99
C PRO A 70 -6.36 12.47 1.83
N GLY A 71 -7.04 11.36 1.59
CA GLY A 71 -7.97 11.15 0.47
C GLY A 71 -7.33 10.61 -0.80
N GLU A 72 -6.00 10.57 -0.91
CA GLU A 72 -5.32 9.99 -2.07
C GLU A 72 -5.26 8.47 -1.98
N VAL A 73 -5.27 7.84 -3.16
CA VAL A 73 -5.31 6.39 -3.33
C VAL A 73 -4.23 5.97 -4.30
N ILE A 74 -3.47 4.93 -3.94
CA ILE A 74 -2.56 4.23 -4.84
C ILE A 74 -3.06 2.82 -5.10
N PHE A 75 -3.02 2.41 -6.37
CA PHE A 75 -3.24 1.03 -6.81
C PHE A 75 -1.92 0.41 -7.25
N TYR A 76 -1.68 -0.83 -6.87
CA TYR A 76 -0.43 -1.52 -7.17
C TYR A 76 -0.60 -3.05 -7.14
N GLU A 77 0.37 -3.77 -7.72
CA GLU A 77 0.42 -5.23 -7.69
C GLU A 77 1.09 -5.72 -6.40
N GLY A 78 0.30 -5.90 -5.35
CA GLY A 78 0.79 -6.17 -4.00
C GLY A 78 1.67 -7.42 -3.89
N ALA A 79 1.27 -8.50 -4.54
CA ALA A 79 2.03 -9.75 -4.54
C ALA A 79 3.32 -9.70 -5.39
N ARG A 80 3.40 -8.81 -6.38
CA ARG A 80 4.52 -8.76 -7.34
C ARG A 80 5.60 -7.77 -6.98
N LEU A 81 5.22 -6.58 -6.52
CA LEU A 81 6.10 -5.44 -6.32
C LEU A 81 6.49 -5.35 -4.84
N GLN A 82 7.79 -5.39 -4.55
CA GLN A 82 8.25 -5.22 -3.17
C GLN A 82 7.99 -3.78 -2.73
N HIS A 83 7.38 -3.62 -1.56
CA HIS A 83 6.96 -2.32 -1.07
C HIS A 83 6.98 -2.22 0.46
N GLY A 84 7.14 -1.02 0.98
CA GLY A 84 7.16 -0.74 2.41
C GLY A 84 7.41 0.73 2.72
N ARG A 85 7.63 1.04 3.99
CA ARG A 85 8.02 2.36 4.51
C ARG A 85 9.22 2.13 5.44
N PRO A 86 10.43 1.92 4.86
CA PRO A 86 11.60 1.41 5.59
C PRO A 86 12.34 2.46 6.41
N LYS A 87 11.95 3.74 6.31
CA LYS A 87 12.43 4.79 7.22
C LYS A 87 11.42 4.96 8.34
N PRO A 88 11.85 5.24 9.59
CA PRO A 88 10.91 5.48 10.68
C PRO A 88 10.02 6.68 10.37
N LEU A 89 8.76 6.59 10.79
CA LEU A 89 7.82 7.72 10.75
C LEU A 89 8.34 8.85 11.63
N GLN A 90 8.40 10.06 11.08
CA GLN A 90 8.70 11.28 11.82
C GLN A 90 7.43 12.13 11.93
N GLY A 91 6.90 12.22 13.14
CA GLY A 91 5.63 12.85 13.46
C GLY A 91 4.79 11.98 14.38
N LYS A 92 3.48 12.25 14.44
CA LYS A 92 2.57 11.61 15.41
C LYS A 92 1.89 10.37 14.84
N GLU A 93 1.34 10.47 13.64
CA GLU A 93 0.56 9.38 13.07
C GLU A 93 0.42 9.39 11.55
N TYR A 94 0.19 8.20 10.98
CA TYR A 94 -0.16 8.00 9.58
C TYR A 94 -1.23 6.90 9.48
N ALA A 95 -2.41 7.23 8.96
CA ALA A 95 -3.56 6.35 8.96
C ALA A 95 -3.92 5.89 7.54
N ASN A 96 -3.95 4.57 7.32
CA ASN A 96 -4.27 3.97 6.01
C ASN A 96 -5.36 2.89 6.12
N ILE A 97 -6.14 2.76 5.05
CA ILE A 97 -6.93 1.56 4.75
C ILE A 97 -6.19 0.78 3.67
N PHE A 98 -6.24 -0.56 3.77
CA PHE A 98 -5.65 -1.46 2.79
C PHE A 98 -6.73 -2.38 2.24
N CYS A 99 -6.90 -2.37 0.92
CA CYS A 99 -7.86 -3.21 0.22
C CYS A 99 -7.11 -4.18 -0.68
N HIS A 100 -7.49 -5.45 -0.66
CA HIS A 100 -6.81 -6.53 -1.37
C HIS A 100 -7.77 -7.40 -2.16
N PHE A 101 -7.29 -7.85 -3.31
CA PHE A 101 -8.03 -8.62 -4.28
C PHE A 101 -7.16 -9.71 -4.88
N LYS A 102 -7.78 -10.82 -5.28
CA LYS A 102 -7.19 -11.82 -6.17
C LYS A 102 -7.86 -11.75 -7.54
N ILE A 103 -7.23 -12.34 -8.55
CA ILE A 103 -7.84 -12.48 -9.88
C ILE A 103 -8.96 -13.52 -9.79
N SER A 104 -10.13 -13.20 -10.34
CA SER A 104 -11.26 -14.12 -10.36
C SER A 104 -10.92 -15.38 -11.17
N GLY A 105 -11.17 -16.56 -10.59
CA GLY A 105 -10.93 -17.85 -11.25
C GLY A 105 -9.47 -18.29 -11.36
N ALA A 106 -8.53 -17.58 -10.73
CA ALA A 106 -7.12 -17.98 -10.59
C ALA A 106 -6.88 -18.94 -9.42
#